data_AF-A0A9W9SBV3-F1
#
_entry.id   AF-A0A9W9SBV3-F1
#
_cell.length_a   1.000
_cell.length_b   1.000
_cell.length_c   1.000
_cell.angle_alpha   90.00
_cell.angle_beta   90.00
_cell.angle_gamma   90.00
#
_symmetry.space_group_name_H-M   'P 1'
#
loop_
_entity.id
_entity.type
_entity.pdbx_description
1 polymer ?
#
loop_
_entity_poly.entity_id
_entity_poly.type
_entity_poly.pdbx_seq_one_letter_code
_entity_poly.pdbx_strand_id
1 'polypeptide(L)'
;MVDCHTTTAEDVQIKRVQVTDLENAAYLPRGRCIKGMLPGNDNWRSPEAHFKGELNKLTDLFSFGVVCIHAILGCVIFGPDKDGVHCLLLSASNVKFSYFGDQAGIDGLLRHISNDQIGAEVLQMLWEDRNEDNIPYIKFSEWPDVCDAAFKDLIRGLTCLDPIGRITAHQALQHEWFADVE
;
A
#
# COMPACT_ATOMS: atom_id res chain seq x y z
N MET A 1 -14.14 12.02 4.71
CA MET A 1 -15.15 12.39 5.73
C MET A 1 -16.09 11.21 5.96
N VAL A 2 -16.40 10.92 7.22
CA VAL A 2 -17.30 9.83 7.63
C VAL A 2 -18.48 10.46 8.37
N ASP A 3 -19.70 10.18 7.91
CA ASP A 3 -20.93 10.47 8.63
C ASP A 3 -21.32 9.22 9.43
N CYS A 4 -21.36 9.35 10.75
CA CYS A 4 -21.70 8.29 11.67
C CYS A 4 -22.58 8.81 12.80
N HIS A 5 -23.29 7.89 13.43
CA HIS A 5 -24.03 8.17 14.66
C HIS A 5 -23.76 7.07 15.68
N THR A 6 -23.67 7.51 16.93
CA THR A 6 -23.43 6.64 18.07
C THR A 6 -24.80 6.24 18.63
N THR A 7 -25.17 4.97 18.47
CA THR A 7 -26.43 4.43 19.01
C THR A 7 -26.28 4.07 20.49
N THR A 8 -25.09 3.62 20.92
CA THR A 8 -24.64 3.44 22.31
C THR A 8 -23.11 3.65 22.38
N ALA A 9 -22.50 3.65 23.57
CA ALA A 9 -21.05 3.88 23.73
C ALA A 9 -20.14 2.90 22.95
N GLU A 10 -20.67 1.75 22.52
CA GLU A 10 -19.91 0.69 21.83
C GLU A 10 -20.35 0.45 20.38
N ASP A 11 -21.42 1.12 19.92
CA ASP A 11 -22.04 0.81 18.63
C ASP A 11 -22.09 2.07 17.74
N VAL A 12 -21.21 2.09 16.74
CA VAL A 12 -21.06 3.19 15.78
C VAL A 12 -21.62 2.76 14.44
N GLN A 13 -22.78 3.31 14.06
CA GLN A 13 -23.35 3.07 12.75
C GLN A 13 -22.85 4.11 11.74
N ILE A 14 -22.05 3.63 10.77
CA ILE A 14 -21.55 4.43 9.64
C ILE A 14 -22.68 4.59 8.62
N LYS A 15 -23.04 5.83 8.29
CA LYS A 15 -24.06 6.14 7.28
C LYS A 15 -23.48 6.40 5.91
N ARG A 16 -22.35 7.11 5.87
CA ARG A 16 -21.74 7.55 4.62
C ARG A 16 -20.25 7.74 4.78
N VAL A 17 -19.49 7.30 3.79
CA VAL A 17 -18.07 7.59 3.65
C VAL A 17 -17.86 8.36 2.34
N GLN A 18 -17.04 9.41 2.41
CA GLN A 18 -16.69 10.23 1.26
C GLN A 18 -15.19 10.49 1.22
N VAL A 19 -14.58 10.33 0.05
CA VAL A 19 -13.23 10.83 -0.22
C VAL A 19 -13.27 12.36 -0.14
N THR A 20 -12.27 12.92 0.52
CA THR A 20 -12.11 14.36 0.72
C THR A 20 -10.68 14.76 0.36
N ASP A 21 -10.36 16.04 0.53
CA ASP A 21 -9.00 16.55 0.34
C ASP A 21 -8.47 16.35 -1.09
N LEU A 22 -9.18 16.93 -2.05
CA LEU A 22 -8.93 16.77 -3.48
C LEU A 22 -7.86 17.73 -4.01
N GLU A 23 -7.11 18.41 -3.14
CA GLU A 23 -6.10 19.40 -3.55
C GLU A 23 -4.94 18.79 -4.35
N ASN A 24 -4.61 17.53 -4.06
CA ASN A 24 -3.61 16.74 -4.79
C ASN A 24 -4.23 15.84 -5.88
N ALA A 25 -5.55 15.93 -6.11
CA ALA A 25 -6.20 15.14 -7.13
C ALA A 25 -5.87 15.67 -8.54
N ALA A 26 -5.61 14.75 -9.46
CA ALA A 26 -5.33 15.09 -10.84
C ALA A 26 -6.20 14.24 -11.78
N TYR A 27 -6.79 14.91 -12.78
CA TYR A 27 -7.47 14.20 -13.85
C TYR A 27 -6.45 13.59 -14.82
N LEU A 28 -6.53 12.28 -15.01
CA LEU A 28 -5.70 11.55 -15.97
C LEU A 28 -6.54 11.00 -17.12
N PRO A 29 -6.34 11.51 -18.36
CA PRO A 29 -6.90 10.89 -19.55
C PRO A 29 -6.46 9.43 -19.67
N ARG A 30 -7.23 8.62 -20.40
CA ARG A 30 -6.93 7.20 -20.60
C ARG A 30 -5.52 7.03 -21.20
N GLY A 31 -4.72 6.15 -20.60
CA GLY A 31 -3.36 5.85 -21.04
C GLY A 31 -2.32 6.93 -20.68
N ARG A 32 -2.68 7.92 -19.86
CA ARG A 32 -1.76 8.96 -19.39
C ARG A 32 -1.38 8.74 -17.93
N CYS A 33 -0.18 9.19 -17.60
CA CYS A 33 0.41 9.15 -16.28
C CYS A 33 1.05 10.51 -15.94
N ILE A 34 1.31 10.74 -14.65
CA ILE A 34 2.09 11.87 -14.14
C ILE A 34 3.50 11.36 -13.88
N LYS A 35 4.54 12.12 -14.23
CA LYS A 35 5.94 11.74 -13.94
C LYS A 35 6.62 12.82 -13.12
N GLY A 36 7.61 12.44 -12.31
CA GLY A 36 8.45 13.41 -11.60
C GLY A 36 7.83 14.04 -10.35
N MET A 37 6.57 13.71 -10.04
CA MET A 37 5.83 14.25 -8.89
C MET A 37 6.03 13.36 -7.66
N LEU A 38 6.08 13.99 -6.47
CA LEU A 38 6.08 13.30 -5.17
C LEU A 38 4.77 13.59 -4.42
N PRO A 39 3.61 13.04 -4.86
CA PRO A 39 2.34 13.32 -4.21
C PRO A 39 2.13 12.57 -2.90
N GLY A 40 1.17 13.08 -2.14
CA GLY A 40 0.59 12.39 -0.99
C GLY A 40 1.54 12.37 0.21
N ASN A 41 1.09 11.69 1.26
CA ASN A 41 1.83 11.54 2.50
C ASN A 41 2.70 10.26 2.46
N ASP A 42 3.94 10.37 2.97
CA ASP A 42 4.96 9.33 2.94
C ASP A 42 4.49 7.98 3.49
N ASN A 43 3.63 7.99 4.51
CA ASN A 43 3.16 6.77 5.18
C ASN A 43 2.18 5.94 4.35
N TRP A 44 1.65 6.50 3.26
CA TRP A 44 0.65 5.87 2.39
C TRP A 44 1.12 5.78 0.95
N ARG A 45 2.28 6.35 0.63
CA ARG A 45 2.75 6.52 -0.73
C ARG A 45 3.18 5.19 -1.34
N SER A 46 2.84 4.99 -2.61
CA SER A 46 3.24 3.80 -3.36
C SER A 46 4.75 3.74 -3.64
N PRO A 47 5.29 2.56 -3.98
CA PRO A 47 6.71 2.41 -4.30
C PRO A 47 7.13 3.27 -5.49
N GLU A 48 6.41 3.23 -6.62
CA GLU A 48 6.75 4.03 -7.79
C GLU A 48 6.68 5.54 -7.53
N ALA A 49 5.81 5.98 -6.61
CA ALA A 49 5.75 7.38 -6.22
C ALA A 49 6.96 7.81 -5.36
N HIS A 50 7.54 6.93 -4.55
CA HIS A 50 8.80 7.23 -3.85
C HIS A 50 9.98 7.46 -4.82
N PHE A 51 9.95 6.77 -5.96
CA PHE A 51 10.98 6.90 -7.01
C PHE A 51 10.58 7.86 -8.15
N LYS A 52 9.58 8.72 -7.94
CA LYS A 52 9.11 9.70 -8.95
C LYS A 52 8.76 9.08 -10.31
N GLY A 53 8.37 7.81 -10.30
CA GLY A 53 7.97 7.04 -11.48
C GLY A 53 6.65 7.52 -12.07
N GLU A 54 6.06 6.71 -12.95
CA GLU A 54 4.81 7.08 -13.59
C GLU A 54 3.60 6.82 -12.69
N LEU A 55 2.89 7.87 -12.31
CA LEU A 55 1.74 7.77 -11.42
C LEU A 55 0.46 7.66 -12.23
N ASN A 56 -0.40 6.72 -11.86
CA ASN A 56 -1.67 6.48 -12.51
C ASN A 56 -2.73 6.09 -11.46
N LYS A 57 -3.94 5.71 -11.89
CA LYS A 57 -5.02 5.36 -10.95
C LYS A 57 -4.66 4.23 -9.98
N LEU A 58 -3.81 3.29 -10.38
CA LEU A 58 -3.34 2.16 -9.57
C LEU A 58 -2.32 2.57 -8.51
N THR A 59 -1.80 3.80 -8.57
CA THR A 59 -1.03 4.42 -7.48
C THR A 59 -1.93 4.59 -6.25
N ASP A 60 -3.16 5.08 -6.43
CA ASP A 60 -4.12 5.24 -5.32
C ASP A 60 -4.57 3.90 -4.73
N LEU A 61 -4.59 2.83 -5.53
CA LEU A 61 -4.98 1.49 -5.07
C LEU A 61 -3.94 0.88 -4.12
N PHE A 62 -2.66 1.17 -4.32
CA PHE A 62 -1.63 0.80 -3.35
C PHE A 62 -1.86 1.51 -2.02
N SER A 63 -2.06 2.83 -2.06
CA SER A 63 -2.36 3.63 -0.87
C SER A 63 -3.61 3.12 -0.15
N PHE A 64 -4.65 2.75 -0.90
CA PHE A 64 -5.86 2.15 -0.35
C PHE A 64 -5.58 0.83 0.37
N GLY A 65 -4.75 -0.05 -0.20
CA GLY A 65 -4.31 -1.28 0.46
C GLY A 65 -3.62 -1.01 1.80
N VAL A 66 -2.74 -0.02 1.87
CA VAL A 66 -2.08 0.39 3.14
C VAL A 66 -3.10 0.91 4.15
N VAL A 67 -4.10 1.68 3.71
CA VAL A 67 -5.20 2.15 4.57
C VAL A 67 -6.05 0.99 5.08
N CYS A 68 -6.34 -0.03 4.27
CA CYS A 68 -7.05 -1.23 4.71
C CYS A 68 -6.29 -1.96 5.81
N ILE A 69 -4.97 -2.11 5.67
CA ILE A 69 -4.13 -2.71 6.73
C ILE A 69 -4.21 -1.89 8.02
N HIS A 70 -4.12 -0.56 7.92
CA HIS A 70 -4.27 0.32 9.07
C HIS A 70 -5.63 0.19 9.75
N ALA A 71 -6.72 0.09 8.97
CA ALA A 71 -8.07 -0.03 9.50
C ALA A 71 -8.26 -1.34 10.29
N ILE A 72 -7.62 -2.44 9.87
CA ILE A 72 -7.74 -3.75 10.52
C ILE A 72 -6.77 -3.89 11.70
N LEU A 73 -5.52 -3.45 11.56
CA LEU A 73 -4.48 -3.66 12.56
C LEU A 73 -4.27 -2.47 13.51
N GLY A 74 -4.85 -1.30 13.20
CA GLY A 74 -4.68 -0.06 13.98
C GLY A 74 -3.29 0.57 13.89
N CYS A 75 -2.37 0.03 13.08
CA CYS A 75 -0.98 0.51 12.99
C CYS A 75 -0.68 1.17 11.64
N VAL A 76 0.26 2.12 11.62
CA VAL A 76 0.73 2.76 10.39
C VAL A 76 2.03 2.09 9.98
N ILE A 77 1.95 1.10 9.08
CA ILE A 77 3.06 0.17 8.77
C ILE A 77 4.31 0.83 8.16
N PHE A 78 4.19 2.06 7.64
CA PHE A 78 5.31 2.84 7.13
C PHE A 78 5.65 4.06 8.00
N GLY A 79 4.90 4.28 9.08
CA GLY A 79 5.07 5.40 9.98
C GLY A 79 6.32 5.29 10.85
N PRO A 80 6.73 6.39 11.51
CA PRO A 80 7.76 6.34 12.53
C PRO A 80 7.30 5.45 13.69
N ASP A 81 8.22 4.64 14.20
CA ASP A 81 7.97 3.66 15.25
C ASP A 81 7.22 4.30 16.43
N LYS A 82 5.98 3.84 16.67
CA LYS A 82 5.24 4.14 17.89
C LYS A 82 4.82 2.83 18.52
N ASP A 83 5.64 2.36 19.47
CA ASP A 83 5.34 1.50 20.64
C ASP A 83 4.37 0.31 20.51
N GLY A 84 3.99 -0.10 19.30
CA GLY A 84 3.26 -1.33 19.03
C GLY A 84 4.23 -2.49 18.83
N VAL A 85 3.82 -3.70 19.20
CA VAL A 85 4.64 -4.93 19.04
C VAL A 85 5.12 -5.13 17.58
N HIS A 86 4.37 -4.63 16.60
CA HIS A 86 4.76 -4.64 15.18
C HIS A 86 5.83 -3.62 14.80
N CYS A 87 5.84 -2.44 15.42
CA CYS A 87 6.84 -1.41 15.18
C CYS A 87 8.27 -1.95 15.40
N LEU A 88 8.45 -2.77 16.43
CA LEU A 88 9.74 -3.41 16.75
C LEU A 88 10.25 -4.40 15.70
N LEU A 89 9.38 -4.99 14.87
CA LEU A 89 9.79 -5.86 13.74
C LEU A 89 10.12 -5.06 12.47
N LEU A 90 9.79 -3.76 12.43
CA LEU A 90 9.78 -2.93 11.21
C LEU A 90 10.94 -1.90 11.18
N SER A 91 11.99 -2.11 11.97
CA SER A 91 13.04 -1.13 12.26
C SER A 91 14.01 -0.81 11.11
N ALA A 92 13.94 -1.50 9.97
CA ALA A 92 14.68 -1.12 8.77
C ALA A 92 13.84 -0.15 7.91
N SER A 93 14.05 1.15 8.12
CA SER A 93 13.34 2.26 7.45
C SER A 93 13.37 2.19 5.92
N ASN A 94 14.27 1.37 5.38
CA ASN A 94 14.70 1.35 4.01
C ASN A 94 14.07 0.18 3.20
N VAL A 95 13.44 -0.81 3.85
CA VAL A 95 12.91 -2.02 3.19
C VAL A 95 11.38 -2.10 3.24
N LYS A 96 10.70 -0.97 3.47
CA LYS A 96 9.28 -0.93 3.87
C LYS A 96 8.31 -1.57 2.89
N PHE A 97 8.49 -1.43 1.58
CA PHE A 97 7.57 -2.06 0.62
C PHE A 97 7.87 -3.55 0.38
N SER A 98 8.96 -4.10 0.92
CA SER A 98 9.28 -5.53 0.75
C SER A 98 8.28 -6.47 1.40
N TYR A 99 7.46 -6.01 2.36
CA TYR A 99 6.38 -6.85 2.92
C TYR A 99 5.42 -7.35 1.85
N PHE A 100 5.36 -6.61 0.74
CA PHE A 100 4.48 -6.85 -0.38
C PHE A 100 5.29 -7.29 -1.59
N GLY A 101 4.79 -8.29 -2.31
CA GLY A 101 5.36 -8.71 -3.58
C GLY A 101 6.51 -9.72 -3.50
N ASP A 102 7.07 -9.97 -4.67
CA ASP A 102 8.07 -10.98 -4.96
C ASP A 102 9.04 -10.43 -6.01
N GLN A 103 9.93 -11.29 -6.52
CA GLN A 103 10.90 -10.88 -7.54
C GLN A 103 10.22 -10.31 -8.78
N ALA A 104 9.10 -10.90 -9.22
CA ALA A 104 8.37 -10.44 -10.40
C ALA A 104 7.76 -9.04 -10.17
N GLY A 105 7.25 -8.77 -8.98
CA GLY A 105 6.76 -7.46 -8.59
C GLY A 105 7.86 -6.39 -8.63
N ILE A 106 9.06 -6.71 -8.14
CA ILE A 106 10.22 -5.81 -8.19
C ILE A 106 10.70 -5.58 -9.61
N ASP A 107 10.79 -6.63 -10.42
CA ASP A 107 11.15 -6.50 -11.84
C ASP A 107 10.13 -5.63 -12.60
N GLY A 108 8.85 -5.73 -12.24
CA GLY A 108 7.80 -4.83 -12.73
C GLY A 108 7.98 -3.39 -12.31
N LEU A 109 8.26 -3.15 -11.04
CA LEU A 109 8.52 -1.81 -10.52
C LEU A 109 9.77 -1.18 -11.17
N LEU A 110 10.85 -1.95 -11.34
CA LEU A 110 12.08 -1.51 -12.01
C LEU A 110 11.84 -1.06 -13.45
N ARG A 111 11.02 -1.79 -14.21
CA ARG A 111 10.61 -1.37 -15.57
C ARG A 111 9.93 0.00 -15.54
N HIS A 112 9.14 0.25 -14.51
CA HIS A 112 8.35 1.47 -14.35
C HIS A 112 9.14 2.70 -13.89
N ILE A 113 10.26 2.49 -13.19
CA ILE A 113 11.17 3.56 -12.73
C ILE A 113 12.48 3.64 -13.54
N SER A 114 12.61 2.84 -14.61
CA SER A 114 13.85 2.61 -15.38
C SER A 114 14.55 3.86 -15.94
N ASN A 115 13.88 5.01 -16.00
CA ASN A 115 14.48 6.29 -16.40
C ASN A 115 15.28 6.97 -15.27
N ASP A 116 15.20 6.47 -14.04
CA ASP A 116 15.99 6.91 -12.88
C ASP A 116 16.99 5.81 -12.49
N GLN A 117 18.21 5.90 -13.01
CA GLN A 117 19.25 4.90 -12.77
C GLN A 117 19.60 4.79 -11.27
N ILE A 118 19.69 5.93 -10.58
CA ILE A 118 20.01 5.95 -9.14
C ILE A 118 18.85 5.33 -8.36
N GLY A 119 17.61 5.68 -8.69
CA GLY A 119 16.42 5.10 -8.07
C GLY A 119 16.34 3.58 -8.27
N ALA A 120 16.68 3.09 -9.46
CA ALA A 120 16.71 1.66 -9.77
C ALA A 120 17.80 0.91 -8.99
N GLU A 121 19.02 1.46 -8.91
CA GLU A 121 20.12 0.89 -8.12
C GLU A 121 19.76 0.86 -6.64
N VAL A 122 19.22 1.96 -6.09
CA VAL A 122 18.74 2.02 -4.71
C VAL A 122 17.64 0.98 -4.48
N LEU A 123 16.64 0.88 -5.36
CA LEU A 123 15.57 -0.12 -5.21
C LEU A 123 16.11 -1.56 -5.16
N GLN A 124 17.10 -1.89 -5.99
CA GLN A 124 17.73 -3.22 -5.98
C GLN A 124 18.49 -3.47 -4.68
N MET A 125 19.30 -2.52 -4.23
CA MET A 125 20.00 -2.62 -2.93
C MET A 125 19.01 -2.85 -1.79
N LEU A 126 17.96 -2.02 -1.71
CA LEU A 126 16.91 -2.13 -0.69
C LEU A 126 16.17 -3.46 -0.74
N TRP A 127 15.98 -4.00 -1.95
CA TRP A 127 15.39 -5.32 -2.10
C TRP A 127 16.35 -6.38 -1.55
N GLU A 128 17.60 -6.40 -1.96
CA GLU A 128 18.61 -7.40 -1.55
C GLU A 128 18.85 -7.40 -0.03
N ASP A 129 18.96 -6.22 0.59
CA ASP A 129 19.19 -6.02 2.02
C ASP A 129 18.13 -6.72 2.90
N ARG A 130 16.93 -7.01 2.39
CA ARG A 130 15.87 -7.71 3.14
C ARG A 130 16.28 -9.10 3.64
N ASN A 131 17.30 -9.70 3.03
CA ASN A 131 17.78 -11.04 3.38
C ASN A 131 18.92 -11.01 4.41
N GLU A 132 19.32 -9.83 4.91
CA GLU A 132 20.34 -9.76 5.95
C GLU A 132 19.84 -10.36 7.27
N ASP A 133 20.69 -11.20 7.89
CA ASP A 133 20.37 -11.97 9.11
C ASP A 133 19.91 -11.12 10.31
N ASN A 134 20.18 -9.81 10.29
CA ASN A 134 19.86 -8.87 11.36
C ASN A 134 18.52 -8.16 11.20
N ILE A 135 17.80 -8.38 10.10
CA ILE A 135 16.51 -7.73 9.84
C ILE A 135 15.41 -8.80 9.96
N PRO A 136 14.51 -8.71 10.96
CA PRO A 136 13.37 -9.61 11.05
C PRO A 136 12.34 -9.28 9.95
N TYR A 137 12.60 -9.72 8.73
CA TYR A 137 11.70 -9.58 7.60
C TYR A 137 10.70 -10.74 7.55
N ILE A 138 9.41 -10.41 7.54
CA ILE A 138 8.32 -11.38 7.34
C ILE A 138 7.37 -10.80 6.29
N LYS A 139 7.04 -11.60 5.27
CA LYS A 139 6.07 -11.23 4.23
C LYS A 139 4.69 -11.00 4.84
N PHE A 140 3.92 -10.07 4.28
CA PHE A 140 2.56 -9.80 4.76
C PHE A 140 1.66 -11.05 4.82
N SER A 141 1.80 -11.97 3.86
CA SER A 141 1.07 -13.24 3.83
C SER A 141 1.36 -14.15 5.05
N GLU A 142 2.49 -13.95 5.70
CA GLU A 142 2.98 -14.73 6.84
C GLU A 142 2.79 -14.00 8.18
N TRP A 143 2.19 -12.80 8.17
CA TRP A 143 1.92 -12.07 9.41
C TRP A 143 0.94 -12.85 10.30
N PRO A 144 1.28 -13.08 11.58
CA PRO A 144 0.49 -13.92 12.48
C PRO A 144 -0.85 -13.28 12.87
N ASP A 145 -0.90 -11.95 12.93
CA ASP A 145 -2.09 -11.20 13.36
C ASP A 145 -3.12 -11.00 12.23
N VAL A 146 -2.78 -11.45 11.02
CA VAL A 146 -3.68 -11.42 9.87
C VAL A 146 -4.12 -12.85 9.57
N CYS A 147 -5.28 -13.26 10.06
CA CYS A 147 -5.76 -14.64 9.88
C CYS A 147 -6.68 -14.82 8.67
N ASP A 148 -7.33 -13.75 8.21
CA ASP A 148 -8.28 -13.78 7.11
C ASP A 148 -7.56 -13.95 5.75
N ALA A 149 -7.78 -15.10 5.10
CA ALA A 149 -7.18 -15.43 3.82
C ALA A 149 -7.68 -14.54 2.67
N ALA A 150 -8.98 -14.20 2.66
CA ALA A 150 -9.56 -13.31 1.66
C ALA A 150 -9.00 -11.90 1.80
N PHE A 151 -8.81 -11.43 3.04
CA PHE A 151 -8.15 -10.15 3.28
C PHE A 151 -6.69 -10.15 2.77
N LYS A 152 -5.94 -11.22 3.07
CA LYS A 152 -4.56 -11.37 2.55
C LYS A 152 -4.51 -11.34 1.03
N ASP A 153 -5.45 -12.01 0.37
CA ASP A 153 -5.53 -12.05 -1.10
C ASP A 153 -5.83 -10.66 -1.68
N LEU A 154 -6.81 -9.96 -1.10
CA LEU A 154 -7.15 -8.59 -1.48
C LEU A 154 -5.95 -7.66 -1.34
N ILE A 155 -5.29 -7.66 -0.18
CA ILE A 155 -4.13 -6.81 0.07
C ILE A 155 -3.02 -7.13 -0.93
N ARG A 156 -2.72 -8.41 -1.19
CA ARG A 156 -1.74 -8.81 -2.21
C ARG A 156 -2.05 -8.21 -3.59
N GLY A 157 -3.32 -8.19 -3.98
CA GLY A 157 -3.75 -7.58 -5.24
C GLY A 157 -3.59 -6.05 -5.26
N LEU A 158 -3.95 -5.38 -4.16
CA LEU A 158 -3.86 -3.92 -4.02
C LEU A 158 -2.42 -3.42 -3.92
N THR A 159 -1.55 -4.17 -3.23
CA THR A 159 -0.17 -3.79 -2.94
C THR A 159 0.86 -4.48 -3.83
N CYS A 160 0.44 -5.06 -4.96
CA CYS A 160 1.35 -5.61 -5.96
C CYS A 160 2.41 -4.57 -6.35
N LEU A 161 3.70 -4.92 -6.27
CA LEU A 161 4.76 -3.94 -6.53
C LEU A 161 4.83 -3.52 -7.99
N ASP A 162 4.52 -4.42 -8.94
CA ASP A 162 4.33 -4.06 -10.35
C ASP A 162 3.05 -3.22 -10.48
N PRO A 163 3.14 -1.92 -10.82
CA PRO A 163 1.96 -1.08 -10.94
C PRO A 163 0.96 -1.60 -11.98
N ILE A 164 1.41 -2.33 -13.00
CA ILE A 164 0.54 -2.90 -14.05
C ILE A 164 -0.20 -4.15 -13.54
N GLY A 165 0.40 -4.88 -12.60
CA GLY A 165 -0.16 -6.09 -12.01
C GLY A 165 -1.21 -5.83 -10.91
N ARG A 166 -1.32 -4.59 -10.43
CA ARG A 166 -2.30 -4.23 -9.38
C ARG A 166 -3.73 -4.36 -9.88
N ILE A 167 -4.59 -4.86 -9.00
CA ILE A 167 -6.03 -4.90 -9.27
C ILE A 167 -6.60 -3.47 -9.31
N THR A 168 -7.59 -3.26 -10.17
CA THR A 168 -8.34 -2.01 -10.26
C THR A 168 -9.34 -1.88 -9.11
N ALA A 169 -9.84 -0.67 -8.86
CA ALA A 169 -10.93 -0.45 -7.90
C ALA A 169 -12.17 -1.30 -8.21
N HIS A 170 -12.50 -1.50 -9.49
CA HIS A 170 -13.62 -2.34 -9.90
C HIS A 170 -13.40 -3.81 -9.52
N GLN A 171 -12.20 -4.34 -9.76
CA GLN A 171 -11.85 -5.71 -9.38
C GLN A 171 -11.78 -5.86 -7.85
N ALA A 172 -11.26 -4.87 -7.13
CA ALA A 172 -11.24 -4.87 -5.67
C ALA A 172 -12.66 -4.93 -5.09
N LEU A 173 -13.60 -4.15 -5.62
CA LEU A 173 -15.02 -4.19 -5.21
C LEU A 173 -15.73 -5.52 -5.52
N GLN A 174 -15.19 -6.32 -6.45
CA GLN A 174 -15.69 -7.65 -6.78
C GLN A 174 -14.98 -8.76 -5.99
N HIS A 175 -14.02 -8.41 -5.14
CA HIS A 175 -13.26 -9.38 -4.36
C HIS A 175 -14.14 -10.02 -3.28
N GLU A 176 -13.92 -11.31 -3.01
CA GLU A 176 -14.72 -12.09 -2.04
C GLU A 176 -14.72 -11.48 -0.62
N TRP A 177 -13.66 -10.75 -0.26
CA TRP A 177 -13.57 -10.04 1.00
C TRP A 177 -14.67 -8.99 1.20
N PHE A 178 -15.22 -8.44 0.11
CA PHE A 178 -16.34 -7.50 0.13
C PHE A 178 -17.69 -8.15 -0.15
N ALA A 179 -17.78 -9.48 -0.24
CA ALA A 179 -19.01 -10.17 -0.65
C ALA A 179 -20.21 -9.90 0.27
N ASP A 180 -19.95 -9.65 1.56
CA ASP A 180 -20.97 -9.40 2.58
C ASP A 180 -21.21 -7.90 2.87
N VAL A 181 -20.67 -7.01 2.02
CA VAL A 181 -20.82 -5.55 2.16
C VAL A 181 -21.87 -5.06 1.16
N GLU A 182 -23.05 -4.67 1.67
CA GLU A 182 -24.12 -3.98 0.91
C GLU A 182 -23.97 -2.45 0.92
#